data_AF-A0A561PM61-F1
#
_entry.id   AF-A0A561PM61-F1
#
_cell.length_a   1.000
_cell.length_b   1.000
_cell.length_c   1.000
_cell.angle_alpha   90.00
_cell.angle_beta   90.00
_cell.angle_gamma   90.00
#
_symmetry.space_group_name_H-M   'P 1'
#
loop_
_entity.id
_entity.type
_entity.pdbx_description
1 polymer ?
#
loop_
_entity_poly.entity_id
_entity_poly.type
_entity_poly.pdbx_seq_one_letter_code
_entity_poly.pdbx_strand_id
1 'polypeptide(L)'
;MHRRPTEALPLINRIRERAGNSTAQLKQSNGSFTSNYKIGVYQPGVNCTRTQDFARKALRWERRLEFAMEGSRFFDLVRWGIAADYLNAYFAVEKTRSAHLNDAAFKKGRDEYLPVPLNQINYSKGLYKQNTGW
;
A
#
# COMPACT_ATOMS: atom_id res chain seq x y z
N MET A 1 2.46 -3.25 -23.32
CA MET A 1 3.11 -3.14 -22.00
C MET A 1 4.04 -4.36 -21.82
N HIS A 2 5.35 -4.17 -21.97
CA HIS A 2 6.31 -5.29 -21.95
C HIS A 2 6.49 -5.81 -20.52
N ARG A 3 6.27 -7.11 -20.30
CA ARG A 3 6.26 -7.75 -18.97
C ARG A 3 7.63 -8.36 -18.68
N ARG A 4 8.43 -7.75 -17.79
CA ARG A 4 9.81 -8.21 -17.47
C ARG A 4 9.98 -8.49 -15.97
N PRO A 5 9.38 -9.58 -15.44
CA PRO A 5 9.43 -9.88 -14.01
C PRO A 5 10.85 -10.17 -13.50
N THR A 6 11.74 -10.63 -14.39
CA THR A 6 13.16 -10.88 -14.12
C THR A 6 13.94 -9.60 -13.80
N GLU A 7 13.55 -8.46 -14.36
CA GLU A 7 14.20 -7.17 -14.12
C GLU A 7 13.69 -6.47 -12.84
N ALA A 8 12.47 -6.80 -12.40
CA ALA A 8 11.84 -6.13 -11.26
C ALA A 8 12.46 -6.53 -9.91
N LEU A 9 12.73 -7.82 -9.70
CA LEU A 9 13.25 -8.32 -8.42
C LEU A 9 14.62 -7.75 -8.06
N PRO A 10 15.60 -7.61 -8.97
CA PRO A 10 16.85 -6.91 -8.68
C PRO A 10 16.64 -5.47 -8.17
N LEU A 11 15.72 -4.71 -8.76
CA LEU A 11 15.43 -3.34 -8.31
C LEU A 11 14.79 -3.31 -6.91
N ILE A 12 13.87 -4.24 -6.66
CA ILE A 12 13.25 -4.42 -5.34
C ILE A 12 14.30 -4.83 -4.30
N ASN A 13 15.23 -5.72 -4.66
CA ASN A 13 16.29 -6.15 -3.75
C ASN A 13 17.25 -5.02 -3.39
N ARG A 14 17.53 -4.07 -4.28
CA ARG A 14 18.31 -2.87 -3.94
C ARG A 14 17.69 -2.08 -2.79
N ILE A 15 16.35 -1.96 -2.76
CA ILE A 15 15.62 -1.30 -1.67
C ILE A 15 15.76 -2.11 -0.38
N ARG A 16 15.54 -3.43 -0.46
CA ARG A 16 15.62 -4.35 0.70
C ARG A 16 17.03 -4.40 1.30
N GLU A 17 18.07 -4.41 0.48
CA GLU A 17 19.47 -4.35 0.91
C GLU A 17 19.78 -3.03 1.61
N ARG A 18 19.38 -1.90 1.03
CA ARG A 18 19.53 -0.59 1.67
C ARG A 18 18.81 -0.54 3.02
N ALA A 19 17.56 -1.01 3.07
CA ALA A 19 16.78 -1.05 4.32
C ALA A 19 17.44 -1.97 5.36
N GLY A 20 17.93 -3.14 4.96
CA GLY A 20 18.65 -4.08 5.84
C GLY A 20 19.96 -3.50 6.40
N ASN A 21 20.61 -2.60 5.67
CA ASN A 21 21.83 -1.93 6.11
C ASN A 21 21.57 -0.64 6.92
N SER A 22 20.32 -0.15 6.97
CA SER A 22 19.95 1.10 7.63
C SER A 22 19.77 0.92 9.15
N THR A 23 20.82 0.46 9.84
CA THR A 23 20.73 -0.01 11.24
C THR A 23 21.46 0.87 12.25
N ALA A 24 22.13 1.94 11.80
CA ALA A 24 22.98 2.76 12.66
C ALA A 24 22.22 3.36 13.87
N GLN A 25 20.96 3.78 13.65
CA GLN A 25 20.10 4.36 14.68
C GLN A 25 19.24 3.32 15.42
N LEU A 26 19.47 2.03 15.18
CA LEU A 26 18.73 0.92 15.80
C LEU A 26 19.53 0.26 16.94
N LYS A 27 20.59 0.94 17.40
CA LYS A 27 21.49 0.47 18.45
C LYS A 27 21.30 1.30 19.71
N GLN A 28 21.40 0.63 20.85
CA GLN A 28 21.48 1.23 22.16
C GLN A 28 22.87 1.83 22.39
N SER A 29 23.05 2.59 23.48
CA SER A 29 24.34 3.18 23.86
C SER A 29 25.46 2.15 24.06
N ASN A 30 25.12 0.92 24.47
CA ASN A 30 26.05 -0.21 24.64
C ASN A 30 26.36 -0.96 23.33
N GLY A 31 25.88 -0.47 22.18
CA GLY A 31 26.11 -1.06 20.85
C GLY A 31 25.21 -2.24 20.47
N SER A 32 24.41 -2.77 21.40
CA SER A 32 23.42 -3.82 21.11
C SER A 32 22.23 -3.29 20.31
N PHE A 33 21.57 -4.14 19.52
CA PHE A 33 20.34 -3.77 18.82
C PHE A 33 19.15 -3.65 19.80
N THR A 34 18.24 -2.72 19.50
CA THR A 34 16.99 -2.53 20.27
C THR A 34 15.94 -3.62 20.04
N SER A 35 16.06 -4.40 18.97
CA SER A 35 15.16 -5.51 18.64
C SER A 35 15.83 -6.49 17.67
N ASN A 36 15.11 -7.55 17.31
CA ASN A 36 15.54 -8.53 16.31
C ASN A 36 15.17 -8.05 14.91
N TYR A 37 16.13 -7.44 14.20
CA TYR A 37 15.95 -6.95 12.84
C TYR A 37 16.30 -8.02 11.81
N LYS A 38 15.35 -8.37 10.94
CA LYS A 38 15.56 -9.36 9.87
C LYS A 38 14.91 -8.93 8.56
N ILE A 39 15.74 -8.48 7.62
CA ILE A 39 15.35 -8.16 6.24
C ILE A 39 16.21 -9.02 5.32
N GLY A 40 15.57 -9.88 4.51
CA GLY A 40 16.26 -10.74 3.53
C GLY A 40 15.88 -10.39 2.10
N VAL A 41 16.75 -10.62 1.12
CA VAL A 41 16.43 -10.38 -0.30
C VAL A 41 15.53 -11.46 -0.88
N TYR A 42 14.81 -11.13 -1.95
CA TYR A 42 14.06 -12.11 -2.74
C TYR A 42 15.02 -12.91 -3.62
N GLN A 43 15.03 -14.23 -3.43
CA GLN A 43 15.89 -15.19 -4.11
C GLN A 43 15.01 -16.21 -4.83
N PRO A 44 14.83 -16.04 -6.16
CA PRO A 44 13.96 -16.93 -6.90
C PRO A 44 14.45 -18.38 -6.88
N GLY A 45 13.54 -19.31 -6.60
CA GLY A 45 13.87 -20.74 -6.42
C GLY A 45 14.26 -21.12 -4.99
N VAL A 46 14.47 -20.14 -4.11
CA VAL A 46 14.79 -20.37 -2.68
C VAL A 46 13.62 -19.93 -1.81
N ASN A 47 13.23 -18.66 -1.89
CA ASN A 47 12.18 -18.08 -1.05
C ASN A 47 11.08 -17.36 -1.86
N CYS A 48 11.19 -17.33 -3.19
CA CYS A 48 10.18 -16.75 -4.06
C CYS A 48 10.15 -17.38 -5.47
N THR A 49 9.14 -17.03 -6.26
CA THR A 49 8.99 -17.46 -7.66
C THR A 49 9.24 -16.29 -8.63
N ARG A 50 9.66 -16.58 -9.87
CA ARG A 50 9.87 -15.56 -10.93
C ARG A 50 8.59 -15.20 -11.68
N THR A 51 7.42 -15.31 -11.04
CA THR A 51 6.14 -15.02 -11.70
C THR A 51 5.83 -13.53 -11.67
N GLN A 52 5.05 -13.06 -12.65
CA GLN A 52 4.56 -11.68 -12.67
C GLN A 52 3.74 -11.36 -11.42
N ASP A 53 2.90 -12.31 -10.99
CA ASP A 53 2.08 -12.18 -9.80
C ASP A 53 2.92 -12.00 -8.53
N PHE A 54 3.98 -12.80 -8.38
CA PHE A 54 4.89 -12.62 -7.26
C PHE A 54 5.59 -11.27 -7.33
N ALA A 55 6.15 -10.89 -8.47
CA ALA A 55 6.83 -9.60 -8.64
C ALA A 55 5.89 -8.41 -8.31
N ARG A 56 4.61 -8.50 -8.70
CA ARG A 56 3.60 -7.49 -8.36
C ARG A 56 3.29 -7.46 -6.87
N LYS A 57 3.17 -8.62 -6.21
CA LYS A 57 2.96 -8.70 -4.75
C LYS A 57 4.16 -8.14 -3.99
N ALA A 58 5.38 -8.52 -4.39
CA ALA A 58 6.63 -8.00 -3.84
C ALA A 58 6.72 -6.47 -3.96
N LEU A 59 6.44 -5.92 -5.15
CA LEU A 59 6.42 -4.47 -5.37
C LEU A 59 5.41 -3.76 -4.44
N ARG A 60 4.18 -4.28 -4.36
CA ARG A 60 3.12 -3.69 -3.52
C ARG A 60 3.46 -3.78 -2.03
N TRP A 61 4.17 -4.83 -1.62
CA TRP A 61 4.65 -5.03 -0.27
C TRP A 61 5.75 -4.04 0.08
N GLU A 62 6.80 -3.92 -0.73
CA GLU A 62 7.87 -2.95 -0.48
C GLU A 62 7.35 -1.51 -0.48
N ARG A 63 6.47 -1.13 -1.41
CA ARG A 63 5.87 0.22 -1.39
C ARG A 63 5.08 0.51 -0.13
N ARG A 64 4.46 -0.50 0.49
CA ARG A 64 3.76 -0.34 1.77
C ARG A 64 4.72 -0.04 2.91
N LEU A 65 5.86 -0.74 2.94
CA LEU A 65 6.85 -0.60 4.00
C LEU A 65 7.67 0.67 3.84
N GLU A 66 8.15 0.94 2.63
CA GLU A 66 9.03 2.07 2.33
C GLU A 66 8.34 3.42 2.52
N PHE A 67 7.09 3.55 2.07
CA PHE A 67 6.34 4.82 2.11
C PHE A 67 5.25 4.82 3.19
N ALA A 68 5.47 4.06 4.27
CA ALA A 68 4.53 4.02 5.38
C ALA A 68 4.39 5.42 5.99
N MET A 69 3.15 5.86 6.22
CA MET A 69 2.82 7.19 6.77
C MET A 69 3.15 8.40 5.87
N GLU A 70 3.45 8.19 4.58
CA GLU A 70 3.73 9.26 3.61
C GLU A 70 2.54 9.58 2.67
N GLY A 71 1.31 9.28 3.10
CA GLY A 71 0.08 9.65 2.37
C GLY A 71 -0.22 8.89 1.07
N SER A 72 0.70 8.08 0.56
CA SER A 72 0.56 7.44 -0.77
C SER A 72 -0.34 6.19 -0.79
N ARG A 73 -0.60 5.57 0.37
CA ARG A 73 -1.17 4.22 0.45
C ARG A 73 -2.56 4.12 -0.19
N PHE A 74 -3.45 5.06 0.11
CA PHE A 74 -4.81 5.03 -0.40
C PHE A 74 -4.85 5.13 -1.93
N PHE A 75 -4.10 6.09 -2.49
CA PHE A 75 -4.00 6.30 -3.94
C PHE A 75 -3.43 5.08 -4.65
N ASP A 76 -2.44 4.41 -4.07
CA ASP A 76 -1.89 3.17 -4.61
C ASP A 76 -2.93 2.04 -4.67
N LEU A 77 -3.75 1.87 -3.64
CA LEU A 77 -4.80 0.86 -3.60
C LEU A 77 -5.88 1.12 -4.67
N VAL A 78 -6.30 2.38 -4.82
CA VAL A 78 -7.27 2.81 -5.85
C VAL A 78 -6.69 2.58 -7.25
N ARG A 79 -5.47 3.05 -7.51
CA ARG A 79 -4.75 2.85 -8.78
C ARG A 79 -4.63 1.38 -9.18
N TRP A 80 -4.52 0.49 -8.20
CA TRP A 80 -4.45 -0.95 -8.42
C TRP A 80 -5.80 -1.65 -8.54
N GLY A 81 -6.90 -0.94 -8.31
CA GLY A 81 -8.26 -1.48 -8.35
C GLY A 81 -8.58 -2.44 -7.21
N ILE A 82 -7.86 -2.37 -6.09
CA ILE A 82 -7.99 -3.30 -4.94
C ILE A 82 -8.39 -2.60 -3.64
N ALA A 83 -8.80 -1.34 -3.69
CA ALA A 83 -9.12 -0.54 -2.50
C ALA A 83 -10.24 -1.17 -1.66
N ALA A 84 -11.36 -1.54 -2.28
CA ALA A 84 -12.49 -2.14 -1.59
C ALA A 84 -12.13 -3.44 -0.87
N ASP A 85 -11.50 -4.38 -1.57
CA ASP A 85 -11.11 -5.68 -1.00
C ASP A 85 -10.12 -5.50 0.16
N TYR A 86 -9.14 -4.62 -0.01
CA TYR A 86 -8.11 -4.39 1.00
C TYR A 86 -8.64 -3.68 2.24
N LEU A 87 -9.42 -2.59 2.06
CA LEU A 87 -9.94 -1.78 3.17
C LEU A 87 -11.02 -2.52 3.96
N ASN A 88 -11.92 -3.23 3.29
CA ASN A 88 -12.93 -4.03 3.99
C ASN A 88 -12.30 -5.20 4.78
N ALA A 89 -11.26 -5.84 4.24
CA ALA A 89 -10.48 -6.84 4.98
C ALA A 89 -9.76 -6.22 6.21
N TYR A 90 -9.23 -5.01 6.06
CA TYR A 90 -8.63 -4.25 7.17
C TYR A 90 -9.67 -3.91 8.25
N PHE A 91 -10.84 -3.36 7.88
CA PHE A 91 -11.90 -3.02 8.84
C PHE A 91 -12.41 -4.24 9.59
N ALA A 92 -12.55 -5.39 8.93
CA ALA A 92 -12.97 -6.64 9.57
C ALA A 92 -12.05 -7.05 10.74
N VAL A 93 -10.75 -6.77 10.62
CA VAL A 93 -9.76 -7.04 11.69
C VAL A 93 -9.73 -5.91 12.72
N GLU A 94 -9.60 -4.66 12.28
CA GLU A 94 -9.34 -3.54 13.18
C GLU A 94 -10.55 -3.07 13.99
N LYS A 95 -11.78 -3.35 13.54
CA LYS A 95 -12.98 -3.04 14.35
C LYS A 95 -12.97 -3.75 15.71
N THR A 96 -12.26 -4.88 15.82
CA THR A 96 -12.08 -5.59 17.10
C THR A 96 -11.12 -4.88 18.06
N ARG A 97 -10.32 -3.93 17.55
CA ARG A 97 -9.28 -3.20 18.30
C ARG A 97 -9.65 -1.74 18.55
N SER A 98 -10.56 -1.20 17.74
CA SER A 98 -10.89 0.22 17.76
C SER A 98 -12.35 0.46 17.42
N ALA A 99 -13.11 0.98 18.40
CA ALA A 99 -14.56 1.14 18.30
C ALA A 99 -15.02 2.12 17.19
N HIS A 100 -14.20 3.10 16.81
CA HIS A 100 -14.57 4.03 15.72
C HIS A 100 -14.65 3.35 14.34
N LEU A 101 -14.19 2.11 14.22
CA LEU A 101 -14.26 1.31 12.99
C LEU A 101 -15.41 0.30 12.97
N ASN A 102 -16.29 0.29 13.98
CA ASN A 102 -17.38 -0.69 14.09
C ASN A 102 -18.28 -0.72 12.85
N ASP A 103 -18.61 0.47 12.34
CA ASP A 103 -19.48 0.65 11.17
C ASP A 103 -18.67 0.99 9.90
N ALA A 104 -17.34 0.83 9.93
CA ALA A 104 -16.50 1.15 8.78
C ALA A 104 -16.75 0.19 7.61
N ALA A 105 -17.11 0.76 6.47
CA ALA A 105 -17.34 0.03 5.23
C ALA A 105 -16.88 0.86 4.03
N PHE A 106 -16.22 0.20 3.09
CA PHE A 106 -15.82 0.79 1.81
C PHE A 106 -16.73 0.29 0.68
N LYS A 107 -17.43 1.20 0.01
CA LYS A 107 -18.30 0.93 -1.14
C LYS A 107 -17.52 1.08 -2.44
N LYS A 108 -17.30 -0.05 -3.11
CA LYS A 108 -16.70 -0.11 -4.44
C LYS A 108 -17.50 0.70 -5.47
N GLY A 109 -16.81 1.45 -6.30
CA GLY A 109 -17.40 2.31 -7.33
C GLY A 109 -18.00 3.61 -6.79
N ARG A 110 -17.66 4.01 -5.57
CA ARG A 110 -18.08 5.29 -4.94
C ARG A 110 -16.94 5.89 -4.11
N ASP A 111 -16.38 5.11 -3.18
CA ASP A 111 -15.46 5.61 -2.15
C ASP A 111 -14.00 5.72 -2.63
N GLU A 112 -13.71 5.34 -3.88
CA GLU A 112 -12.40 5.50 -4.50
C GLU A 112 -12.00 6.96 -4.70
N TYR A 113 -12.97 7.85 -4.82
CA TYR A 113 -12.77 9.28 -5.04
C TYR A 113 -13.68 10.09 -4.12
N LEU A 114 -13.18 11.24 -3.67
CA LEU A 114 -14.00 12.20 -2.96
C LEU A 114 -15.14 12.71 -3.87
N PRO A 115 -16.33 13.02 -3.31
CA PRO A 115 -17.41 13.59 -4.09
C PRO A 115 -17.01 14.94 -4.65
N VAL A 116 -17.53 15.27 -5.84
CA VAL A 116 -17.47 16.64 -6.35
C VAL A 116 -18.24 17.53 -5.37
N PRO A 117 -17.66 18.64 -4.87
CA PRO A 117 -18.33 19.49 -3.90
C PRO A 117 -19.66 20.03 -4.44
N LEU A 118 -20.74 19.89 -3.67
CA LEU A 118 -22.10 20.24 -4.10
C LEU A 118 -22.22 21.70 -4.57
N ASN A 119 -21.56 22.63 -3.87
CA ASN A 119 -21.56 24.04 -4.25
C ASN A 119 -21.00 24.26 -5.66
N GLN A 120 -19.99 23.49 -6.07
CA GLN A 120 -19.40 23.60 -7.40
C GLN A 120 -20.37 23.11 -8.49
N ILE A 121 -21.11 22.04 -8.22
CA ILE A 121 -22.18 21.56 -9.11
C ILE A 121 -23.25 22.64 -9.28
N ASN A 122 -23.71 23.23 -8.18
CA ASN A 122 -24.74 24.27 -8.18
C ASN A 122 -24.29 25.52 -8.95
N TYR A 123 -23.06 26.02 -8.69
CA TYR A 123 -22.51 27.19 -9.39
C TYR A 123 -22.31 26.95 -10.88
N SER A 124 -21.96 25.72 -11.26
CA SER A 124 -21.84 25.34 -12.67
C SER A 124 -23.18 25.23 -13.40
N LYS A 125 -24.33 25.43 -12.71
CA LYS A 125 -25.69 25.24 -13.22
C LYS A 125 -25.88 23.87 -13.89
N GLY A 126 -25.29 22.84 -13.29
CA GLY A 126 -25.39 21.45 -13.77
C GLY A 126 -24.42 21.06 -14.88
N LEU A 127 -23.43 21.91 -15.23
CA LEU A 127 -22.36 21.54 -16.15
C LEU A 127 -21.41 20.51 -15.51
N TYR A 128 -21.06 20.68 -14.24
CA TYR A 128 -20.33 19.67 -13.47
C TYR A 128 -21.27 18.53 -13.11
N LYS A 129 -20.82 17.31 -13.35
CA LYS A 129 -21.52 16.08 -12.99
C LYS A 129 -20.85 15.46 -11.78
N GLN A 130 -21.66 14.82 -10.95
CA GLN A 130 -21.16 14.07 -9.81
C GLN A 130 -20.43 12.80 -10.27
N ASN A 131 -19.49 12.32 -9.46
CA ASN A 131 -18.86 11.03 -9.62
C ASN A 131 -19.90 9.89 -9.51
N THR A 132 -19.65 8.78 -10.19
CA THR A 132 -20.52 7.60 -10.11
C THR A 132 -20.74 7.15 -8.66
N GLY A 133 -21.99 6.81 -8.32
CA GLY A 133 -22.35 6.26 -7.02
C GLY A 133 -22.67 7.26 -5.90
N TRP A 134 -22.61 8.56 -6.21
CA TRP A 134 -22.95 9.69 -5.34
C TRP A 134 -24.23 10.41 -5.78
#